data_AF-A0AA37Q2A6-F1
#
_entry.id   AF-A0AA37Q2A6-F1
#
_cell.length_a   1.000
_cell.length_b   1.000
_cell.length_c   1.000
_cell.angle_alpha   90.00
_cell.angle_beta   90.00
_cell.angle_gamma   90.00
#
_symmetry.space_group_name_H-M   'P 1'
#
loop_
_entity.id
_entity.type
_entity.pdbx_description
1 polymer ?
#
loop_
_entity_poly.entity_id
_entity_poly.type
_entity_poly.pdbx_seq_one_letter_code
_entity_poly.pdbx_strand_id
1 'polypeptide(L)'
;MAASAAAPTGERTVRLRIRLADLPPRACAGYTEIEGGLQRKDEVLPGEVGPDGLPYFACDLRARLDAATGAPVFLGPFAFGPPAGRFLYVSWSAVQPSDPGAGRAMFRRAKVPLAAITWVQVEEAAGQPNVVLEATVPGVARDGGPVCATVPPRGGWRIAVV
;
A
#
# COMPACT_ATOMS: atom_id res chain seq x y z
N MET A 1 -4.18 -22.92 7.55
CA MET A 1 -4.39 -22.96 6.08
C MET A 1 -5.81 -22.50 5.81
N ALA A 2 -6.00 -21.23 5.44
CA ALA A 2 -7.31 -20.72 5.08
C ALA A 2 -7.57 -21.02 3.61
N ALA A 3 -8.67 -21.72 3.32
CA ALA A 3 -9.10 -22.02 1.97
C ALA A 3 -9.39 -20.71 1.22
N SER A 4 -8.74 -20.53 0.07
CA SER A 4 -9.07 -19.48 -0.89
C SER A 4 -10.46 -19.78 -1.45
N ALA A 5 -11.45 -18.94 -1.11
CA ALA A 5 -12.72 -18.96 -1.84
C ALA A 5 -12.43 -18.68 -3.32
N ALA A 6 -12.95 -19.53 -4.21
CA ALA A 6 -12.88 -19.27 -5.65
C ALA A 6 -13.48 -17.89 -5.92
N ALA A 7 -12.70 -17.00 -6.53
CA ALA A 7 -13.16 -15.68 -6.86
C ALA A 7 -14.41 -15.79 -7.75
N PRO A 8 -15.49 -15.04 -7.50
CA PRO A 8 -16.67 -15.07 -8.35
C PRO A 8 -16.28 -14.77 -9.81
N THR A 9 -16.95 -15.44 -10.75
CA THR A 9 -16.67 -15.38 -12.19
C THR A 9 -16.48 -13.93 -12.65
N GLY A 10 -15.25 -13.55 -13.01
CA GLY A 10 -14.89 -12.19 -13.45
C GLY A 10 -13.95 -11.41 -12.51
N GLU A 11 -13.71 -11.89 -11.28
CA GLU A 11 -12.68 -11.34 -10.41
C GLU A 11 -11.28 -11.92 -10.70
N ARG A 12 -10.26 -11.15 -10.39
CA ARG A 12 -8.84 -11.54 -10.41
C ARG A 12 -8.21 -11.20 -9.06
N THR A 13 -7.39 -12.11 -8.54
CA THR A 13 -6.50 -11.80 -7.41
C THR A 13 -5.17 -11.35 -7.95
N VAL A 14 -4.69 -10.21 -7.48
CA VAL A 14 -3.41 -9.62 -7.90
C VAL A 14 -2.64 -9.15 -6.67
N ARG A 15 -1.33 -9.39 -6.67
CA ARG A 15 -0.42 -8.90 -5.63
C ARG A 15 0.06 -7.50 -5.97
N LEU A 16 -0.11 -6.58 -5.03
CA LEU A 16 0.40 -5.21 -5.13
C LEU A 16 1.61 -5.05 -4.20
N ARG A 17 2.56 -4.21 -4.61
CA ARG A 17 3.72 -3.81 -3.81
C ARG A 17 3.93 -2.30 -3.88
N ILE A 18 4.07 -1.64 -2.74
CA ILE A 18 4.50 -0.24 -2.63
C ILE A 18 5.93 -0.25 -2.12
N ARG A 19 6.86 0.34 -2.86
CA ARG A 19 8.25 0.60 -2.41
C ARG A 19 8.41 2.06 -2.04
N LEU A 20 9.13 2.31 -0.96
CA LEU A 20 9.60 3.65 -0.64
C LEU A 20 10.85 3.97 -1.46
N ALA A 21 10.94 5.20 -1.96
CA ALA A 21 12.09 5.68 -2.73
C ALA A 21 13.25 6.18 -1.86
N ASP A 22 12.96 6.49 -0.59
CA ASP A 22 13.89 6.98 0.41
C ASP A 22 13.43 6.52 1.81
N LEU A 23 14.36 6.50 2.75
CA LEU A 23 14.07 6.11 4.12
C LEU A 23 13.35 7.24 4.85
N PRO A 24 12.13 7.01 5.39
CA PRO A 24 11.49 7.97 6.29
C PRO A 24 12.34 8.16 7.55
N PRO A 25 12.30 9.34 8.19
CA PRO A 25 13.01 9.54 9.45
C PRO A 25 12.47 8.60 10.53
N ARG A 26 13.37 8.12 11.42
CA ARG A 26 12.99 7.33 12.60
C ARG A 26 12.47 8.17 13.77
N ALA A 27 12.60 9.50 13.70
CA ALA A 27 12.06 10.42 14.68
C ALA A 27 11.67 11.76 14.01
N CYS A 28 10.52 12.32 14.39
CA CYS A 28 10.09 13.65 13.94
C CYS A 28 8.98 14.18 14.85
N ALA A 29 8.85 15.50 14.99
CA ALA A 29 7.74 16.14 15.71
C ALA A 29 7.46 15.56 17.12
N GLY A 30 8.51 15.22 17.88
CA GLY A 30 8.40 14.63 19.21
C GLY A 30 8.08 13.12 19.23
N TYR A 31 7.93 12.48 18.09
CA TYR A 31 7.78 11.04 17.94
C TYR A 31 9.13 10.37 17.68
N THR A 32 9.31 9.15 18.22
CA THR A 32 10.48 8.29 18.02
C THR A 32 10.07 6.91 17.55
N GLU A 33 11.05 6.13 17.10
CA GLU A 33 10.84 4.77 16.60
C GLU A 33 9.77 4.70 15.51
N ILE A 34 9.77 5.67 14.60
CA ILE A 34 8.78 5.73 13.52
C ILE A 34 8.93 4.51 12.62
N GLU A 35 7.81 3.82 12.40
CA GLU A 35 7.70 2.66 11.52
C GLU A 35 6.52 2.81 10.57
N GLY A 36 6.72 2.34 9.33
CA GLY A 36 5.68 2.29 8.31
C GLY A 36 5.06 0.91 8.20
N GLY A 37 3.79 0.88 7.84
CA GLY A 37 3.09 -0.35 7.51
C GLY A 37 1.92 -0.13 6.56
N LEU A 38 1.39 -1.24 6.04
CA LEU A 38 0.22 -1.22 5.18
C LEU A 38 -1.04 -1.39 6.02
N GLN A 39 -1.98 -0.46 5.88
CA GLN A 39 -3.22 -0.54 6.65
C GLN A 39 -4.19 -1.56 6.05
N ARG A 40 -4.72 -2.44 6.91
CA ARG A 40 -5.78 -3.42 6.64
C ARG A 40 -6.95 -3.15 7.57
N LYS A 41 -8.03 -2.56 7.07
CA LYS A 41 -9.12 -2.02 7.92
C LYS A 41 -8.57 -1.09 9.03
N ASP A 42 -8.58 -1.53 10.28
CA ASP A 42 -8.14 -0.85 11.50
C ASP A 42 -6.74 -1.28 11.96
N GLU A 43 -6.15 -2.29 11.33
CA GLU A 43 -4.81 -2.81 11.64
C GLU A 43 -3.75 -2.23 10.70
N VAL A 44 -2.51 -2.08 11.17
CA VAL A 44 -1.35 -1.72 10.34
C VAL A 44 -0.37 -2.89 10.32
N LEU A 45 -0.19 -3.51 9.16
CA LEU A 45 0.73 -4.62 8.97
C LEU A 45 2.14 -4.09 8.67
N PRO A 46 3.19 -4.62 9.30
CA PRO A 46 4.55 -4.16 9.06
C PRO A 46 4.97 -4.42 7.60
N GLY A 47 5.86 -3.57 7.11
CA GLY A 47 6.54 -3.78 5.83
C GLY A 47 7.71 -4.76 5.94
N GLU A 48 8.27 -5.08 4.79
CA GLU A 48 9.52 -5.82 4.63
C GLU A 48 10.61 -4.87 4.12
N VAL A 49 11.87 -5.30 4.15
CA VAL A 49 13.01 -4.52 3.66
C VAL A 49 13.55 -5.17 2.38
N GLY A 50 13.65 -4.38 1.32
CA GLY A 50 14.20 -4.84 0.04
C GLY A 50 15.73 -5.00 0.07
N PRO A 51 16.33 -5.60 -0.97
CA PRO A 51 17.78 -5.75 -1.08
C PRO A 51 18.57 -4.44 -1.09
N ASP A 52 17.92 -3.33 -1.44
CA ASP A 52 18.45 -1.96 -1.42
C ASP A 52 18.33 -1.29 -0.04
N GLY A 53 17.85 -2.01 0.97
CA GLY A 53 17.64 -1.49 2.32
C GLY A 53 16.40 -0.61 2.45
N LEU A 54 15.59 -0.46 1.40
CA LEU A 54 14.38 0.37 1.41
C LEU A 54 13.14 -0.45 1.79
N PRO A 55 12.23 0.10 2.62
CA PRO A 55 11.00 -0.59 2.97
C PRO A 55 10.08 -0.80 1.77
N TYR A 56 9.37 -1.93 1.78
CA TYR A 56 8.25 -2.19 0.90
C TYR A 56 7.08 -2.81 1.64
N PHE A 57 5.89 -2.64 1.06
CA PHE A 57 4.63 -3.11 1.62
C PHE A 57 3.88 -3.88 0.55
N ALA A 58 3.41 -5.07 0.86
CA ALA A 58 2.69 -5.89 -0.11
C ALA A 58 1.34 -6.38 0.42
N CYS A 59 0.38 -6.53 -0.47
CA CYS A 59 -0.90 -7.18 -0.18
C CYS A 59 -1.49 -7.80 -1.43
N ASP A 60 -2.36 -8.79 -1.22
CA ASP A 60 -3.23 -9.31 -2.27
C ASP A 60 -4.56 -8.56 -2.24
N LEU A 61 -4.99 -8.12 -3.42
CA LEU A 61 -6.32 -7.55 -3.64
C LEU A 61 -7.07 -8.38 -4.65
N ARG A 62 -8.40 -8.40 -4.48
CA ARG A 62 -9.30 -8.83 -5.56
C ARG A 62 -9.63 -7.61 -6.40
N ALA A 63 -9.73 -7.79 -7.71
CA ALA A 63 -10.13 -6.78 -8.66
C ALA A 63 -11.21 -7.35 -9.58
N ARG A 64 -12.18 -6.52 -9.95
CA ARG A 64 -13.16 -6.82 -11.00
C ARG A 64 -13.16 -5.72 -12.04
N LEU A 65 -13.50 -6.07 -13.29
CA LEU A 65 -13.69 -5.08 -14.35
C LEU A 65 -15.01 -4.32 -14.12
N ASP A 66 -14.95 -3.00 -14.16
CA ASP A 66 -16.14 -2.18 -14.29
C ASP A 66 -16.53 -2.09 -15.77
N ALA A 67 -17.69 -2.64 -16.14
CA ALA A 67 -18.11 -2.72 -17.54
C ALA A 67 -18.43 -1.35 -18.18
N ALA A 68 -18.77 -0.34 -17.39
CA ALA A 68 -19.11 0.98 -17.90
C ALA A 68 -17.86 1.82 -18.20
N THR A 69 -16.82 1.66 -17.38
CA THR A 69 -15.59 2.48 -17.46
C THR A 69 -14.38 1.73 -18.03
N GLY A 70 -14.41 0.40 -18.04
CA GLY A 70 -13.27 -0.44 -18.39
C GLY A 70 -12.15 -0.46 -17.33
N ALA A 71 -12.35 0.18 -16.17
CA ALA A 71 -11.35 0.28 -15.12
C ALA A 71 -11.46 -0.86 -14.10
N PRO A 72 -10.35 -1.27 -13.44
CA PRO A 72 -10.41 -2.19 -12.32
C PRO A 72 -11.04 -1.53 -11.08
N VAL A 73 -11.97 -2.24 -10.46
CA VAL A 73 -12.47 -1.92 -9.11
C VAL A 73 -11.84 -2.88 -8.13
N PHE A 74 -10.93 -2.35 -7.29
CA PHE A 74 -10.27 -3.11 -6.24
C PHE A 74 -11.17 -3.33 -5.02
N LEU A 75 -11.06 -4.52 -4.45
CA LEU A 75 -11.89 -5.05 -3.38
C LEU A 75 -11.01 -5.69 -2.30
N GLY A 76 -11.53 -5.73 -1.08
CA GLY A 76 -10.86 -6.36 0.05
C GLY A 76 -10.42 -5.36 1.12
N PRO A 77 -9.82 -5.86 2.21
CA PRO A 77 -9.64 -5.09 3.44
C PRO A 77 -8.54 -4.02 3.36
N PHE A 78 -7.70 -4.05 2.33
CA PHE A 78 -6.69 -3.03 2.06
C PHE A 78 -7.18 -1.90 1.14
N ALA A 79 -8.30 -2.11 0.42
CA ALA A 79 -8.78 -1.17 -0.60
C ALA A 79 -9.75 -0.13 0.00
N PHE A 80 -9.22 1.03 0.39
CA PHE A 80 -10.00 2.13 0.97
C PHE A 80 -10.59 3.05 -0.11
N GLY A 81 -11.57 3.87 0.29
CA GLY A 81 -12.22 4.84 -0.59
C GLY A 81 -13.41 4.29 -1.39
N PRO A 82 -14.07 5.12 -2.21
CA PRO A 82 -15.15 4.69 -3.09
C PRO A 82 -14.62 3.80 -4.23
N PRO A 83 -15.48 3.00 -4.90
CA PRO A 83 -15.09 2.12 -6.02
C PRO A 83 -14.26 2.80 -7.13
N ALA A 84 -14.64 4.02 -7.53
CA ALA A 84 -13.96 4.80 -8.58
C ALA A 84 -12.67 5.50 -8.10
N GLY A 85 -12.37 5.44 -6.80
CA GLY A 85 -11.27 6.17 -6.17
C GLY A 85 -10.57 5.32 -5.13
N ARG A 86 -10.32 4.05 -5.43
CA ARG A 86 -9.64 3.13 -4.52
C ARG A 86 -8.20 3.56 -4.28
N PHE A 87 -7.74 3.39 -3.06
CA PHE A 87 -6.36 3.65 -2.64
C PHE A 87 -5.93 2.69 -1.52
N LEU A 88 -4.62 2.51 -1.39
CA LEU A 88 -3.99 1.86 -0.23
C LEU A 88 -3.59 2.92 0.79
N TYR A 89 -3.58 2.56 2.07
CA TYR A 89 -2.99 3.39 3.12
C TYR A 89 -1.61 2.84 3.51
N VAL A 90 -0.58 3.68 3.40
CA VAL A 90 0.68 3.50 4.12
C VAL A 90 0.57 4.33 5.40
N SER A 91 0.54 3.66 6.54
CA SER A 91 0.31 4.28 7.84
C SER A 91 1.59 4.24 8.66
N TRP A 92 1.83 5.32 9.39
CA TRP A 92 3.01 5.53 10.21
C TRP A 92 2.63 5.48 11.67
N SER A 93 3.34 4.66 12.41
CA SER A 93 3.20 4.53 13.85
C SER A 93 4.50 4.89 14.54
N ALA A 94 4.39 5.37 15.77
CA ALA A 94 5.55 5.80 16.54
C ALA A 94 5.27 5.73 18.04
N VAL A 95 6.33 5.84 18.83
CA VAL A 95 6.27 6.04 20.27
C VAL A 95 6.35 7.53 20.56
N GLN A 96 5.58 8.00 21.54
CA GLN A 96 5.68 9.36 22.05
C GLN A 96 6.42 9.32 23.39
N PRO A 97 7.69 9.76 23.49
CA PRO A 97 8.47 9.66 24.72
C PRO A 97 7.86 10.39 25.92
N SER A 98 7.01 11.40 25.68
CA SER A 98 6.29 12.10 26.75
C SER A 98 5.13 11.28 27.35
N ASP A 99 4.75 10.17 26.71
CA ASP A 99 3.74 9.23 27.21
C ASP A 99 4.17 7.77 26.95
N PRO A 100 5.17 7.26 27.70
CA PRO A 100 5.71 5.92 27.47
C PRO A 100 4.71 4.79 27.71
N GLY A 101 3.62 5.05 28.45
CA GLY A 101 2.60 4.06 28.78
C GLY A 101 1.57 3.81 27.67
N ALA A 102 1.43 4.74 26.73
CA ALA A 102 0.48 4.64 25.62
C ALA A 102 0.90 3.65 24.51
N GLY A 103 2.17 3.22 24.51
CA GLY A 103 2.72 2.35 23.48
C GLY A 103 2.83 3.03 22.10
N ARG A 104 2.92 2.22 21.05
CA ARG A 104 3.06 2.68 19.67
C ARG A 104 1.69 3.05 19.10
N ALA A 105 1.54 4.30 18.65
CA ALA A 105 0.29 4.81 18.07
C ALA A 105 0.48 5.27 16.62
N MET A 106 -0.55 5.08 15.79
CA MET A 106 -0.58 5.67 14.44
C MET A 106 -0.75 7.19 14.53
N PHE A 107 0.12 7.95 13.87
CA PHE A 107 0.10 9.41 13.92
C PHE A 107 0.06 10.07 12.53
N ARG A 108 0.45 9.36 11.45
CA ARG A 108 0.39 9.85 10.06
C ARG A 108 -0.03 8.73 9.11
N ARG A 109 -0.55 9.11 7.94
CA ARG A 109 -0.83 8.17 6.84
C ARG A 109 -0.77 8.83 5.47
N ALA A 110 -0.41 8.05 4.46
CA ALA A 110 -0.43 8.40 3.05
C ALA A 110 -1.42 7.51 2.28
N LYS A 111 -2.19 8.12 1.37
CA LYS A 111 -3.05 7.44 0.39
C LYS A 111 -2.27 7.22 -0.88
N VAL A 112 -2.13 5.98 -1.32
CA VAL A 112 -1.52 5.63 -2.61
C VAL A 112 -2.65 5.22 -3.57
N PRO A 113 -3.03 6.08 -4.53
CA PRO A 113 -4.13 5.81 -5.44
C PRO A 113 -3.89 4.57 -6.31
N LEU A 114 -4.95 3.78 -6.53
CA LEU A 114 -4.95 2.62 -7.44
C LEU A 114 -5.49 2.96 -8.82
N ALA A 115 -6.05 4.16 -9.01
CA ALA A 115 -6.76 4.56 -10.23
C ALA A 115 -5.92 4.55 -11.51
N ALA A 116 -4.59 4.56 -11.40
CA ALA A 116 -3.69 4.48 -12.55
C ALA A 116 -3.43 3.03 -13.02
N ILE A 117 -3.90 2.03 -12.28
CA ILE A 117 -3.79 0.62 -12.69
C ILE A 117 -4.85 0.33 -13.76
N THR A 118 -4.44 -0.29 -14.86
CA THR A 118 -5.34 -0.72 -15.94
C THR A 118 -5.83 -2.16 -15.74
N TRP A 119 -6.94 -2.53 -16.38
CA TRP A 119 -7.39 -3.93 -16.36
C TRP A 119 -6.39 -4.88 -17.03
N VAL A 120 -5.73 -4.45 -18.10
CA VAL A 120 -4.65 -5.21 -18.77
C VAL A 120 -3.54 -5.55 -17.78
N GLN A 121 -3.08 -4.59 -16.97
CA GLN A 121 -2.09 -4.85 -15.92
C GLN A 121 -2.58 -5.84 -14.85
N VAL A 122 -3.86 -5.77 -14.49
CA VAL A 122 -4.47 -6.75 -13.57
C VAL A 122 -4.45 -8.15 -14.18
N GLU A 123 -4.84 -8.29 -15.45
CA GLU A 123 -4.83 -9.58 -16.14
C GLU A 123 -3.43 -10.15 -16.31
N GLU A 124 -2.46 -9.30 -16.66
CA GLU A 124 -1.06 -9.72 -16.79
C GLU A 124 -0.49 -10.18 -15.45
N ALA A 125 -0.77 -9.50 -14.34
CA ALA A 125 -0.22 -9.90 -13.03
C ALA A 125 -1.03 -11.04 -12.35
N ALA A 126 -2.29 -11.24 -12.70
CA ALA A 126 -3.17 -12.18 -12.02
C ALA A 126 -2.71 -13.64 -12.20
N GLY A 127 -2.73 -14.40 -11.10
CA GLY A 127 -2.39 -15.82 -11.11
C GLY A 127 -0.90 -16.14 -11.30
N GLN A 128 -0.04 -15.13 -11.46
CA GLN A 128 1.41 -15.31 -11.55
C GLN A 128 2.04 -15.14 -10.16
N PRO A 129 2.69 -16.18 -9.59
CA PRO A 129 3.21 -16.12 -8.22
C PRO A 129 4.37 -15.13 -8.05
N ASN A 130 5.11 -14.87 -9.13
CA ASN A 130 6.31 -14.03 -9.12
C ASN A 130 6.09 -12.69 -9.82
N VAL A 131 4.84 -12.29 -10.07
CA VAL A 131 4.53 -11.00 -10.71
C VAL A 131 3.69 -10.16 -9.77
N VAL A 132 4.07 -8.89 -9.63
CA VAL A 132 3.35 -7.92 -8.80
C VAL A 132 3.10 -6.63 -9.57
N LEU A 133 2.03 -5.94 -9.20
CA LEU A 133 1.86 -4.53 -9.55
C LEU A 133 2.60 -3.68 -8.53
N GLU A 134 3.62 -2.98 -8.97
CA GLU A 134 4.53 -2.20 -8.13
C GLU A 134 4.35 -0.70 -8.35
N ALA A 135 4.30 0.04 -7.24
CA ALA A 135 4.40 1.49 -7.19
C ALA A 135 5.62 1.92 -6.39
N THR A 136 6.26 3.01 -6.80
CA THR A 136 7.30 3.69 -6.02
C THR A 136 6.77 5.02 -5.52
N VAL A 137 6.84 5.26 -4.22
CA VAL A 137 6.42 6.51 -3.58
C VAL A 137 7.55 7.09 -2.72
N PRO A 138 7.64 8.42 -2.54
CA PRO A 138 8.53 8.97 -1.52
C PRO A 138 8.20 8.39 -0.13
N GLY A 139 9.21 8.11 0.67
CA GLY A 139 9.11 7.86 2.11
C GLY A 139 9.12 9.15 2.93
N VAL A 140 9.69 10.24 2.39
CA VAL A 140 9.80 11.54 3.07
C VAL A 140 8.86 12.59 2.45
N ALA A 141 8.11 13.31 3.29
CA ALA A 141 7.29 14.45 2.93
C ALA A 141 8.10 15.76 2.90
N ARG A 142 7.50 16.83 2.37
CA ARG A 142 8.14 18.17 2.28
C ARG A 142 8.50 18.76 3.65
N ASP A 143 7.80 18.36 4.71
CA ASP A 143 8.06 18.78 6.08
C ASP A 143 9.20 17.99 6.75
N GLY A 144 9.87 17.10 6.00
CA GLY A 144 10.93 16.22 6.51
C GLY A 144 10.42 15.02 7.30
N GLY A 145 9.11 14.90 7.56
CA GLY A 145 8.50 13.75 8.20
C GLY A 145 8.16 12.62 7.23
N PRO A 146 7.61 11.50 7.71
CA PRO A 146 7.15 10.41 6.85
C PRO A 146 6.08 10.87 5.87
N VAL A 147 6.05 10.32 4.65
CA VAL A 147 5.13 10.77 3.61
C VAL A 147 3.67 10.76 4.09
N CYS A 148 2.90 11.80 3.76
CA CYS A 148 1.51 11.94 4.19
C CYS A 148 0.63 12.46 3.04
N ALA A 149 -0.68 12.56 3.31
CA ALA A 149 -1.69 12.98 2.34
C ALA A 149 -1.83 12.03 1.13
N THR A 150 -2.25 12.52 -0.04
CA THR A 150 -2.35 11.69 -1.25
C THR A 150 -1.02 11.71 -2.01
N VAL A 151 -0.50 10.52 -2.31
CA VAL A 151 0.83 10.33 -2.89
C VAL A 151 0.70 9.49 -4.16
N PRO A 152 0.61 10.14 -5.33
CA PRO A 152 0.65 9.43 -6.61
C PRO A 152 1.98 8.68 -6.78
N PRO A 153 1.97 7.42 -7.24
CA PRO A 153 3.20 6.71 -7.57
C PRO A 153 4.05 7.45 -8.61
N ARG A 154 5.36 7.50 -8.39
CA ARG A 154 6.34 8.04 -9.37
C ARG A 154 6.33 7.15 -10.60
N GLY A 155 5.92 7.71 -11.75
CA GLY A 155 5.81 6.94 -13.00
C GLY A 155 4.62 5.97 -13.05
N GLY A 156 3.68 6.05 -12.09
CA GLY A 156 2.50 5.17 -12.05
C GLY A 156 2.77 3.79 -11.43
N TRP A 157 1.83 2.88 -11.65
CA TRP A 157 1.97 1.47 -11.30
C TRP A 157 2.55 0.71 -12.49
N ARG A 158 3.48 -0.21 -12.22
CA ARG A 158 4.13 -1.04 -13.24
C ARG A 158 4.12 -2.51 -12.86
N ILE A 159 4.28 -3.36 -13.85
CA ILE A 159 4.50 -4.80 -13.61
C ILE A 159 5.95 -5.00 -13.20
N ALA A 160 6.16 -5.83 -12.19
CA ALA A 160 7.48 -6.21 -11.70
C ALA A 160 7.53 -7.72 -11.44
N VAL A 161 8.67 -8.33 -11.76
CA VAL A 161 8.98 -9.70 -11.36
C VAL A 161 9.68 -9.65 -10.00
N VAL A 162 9.33 -10.57 -9.09
CA VAL A 162 9.85 -10.63 -7.71
C VAL A 162 10.66 -11.88 -7.44
#